data_AF-A0A235BAQ5-F1
#
_entry.id   AF-A0A235BAQ5-F1
#
_cell.length_a   1.000
_cell.length_b   1.000
_cell.length_c   1.000
_cell.angle_alpha   90.00
_cell.angle_beta   90.00
_cell.angle_gamma   90.00
#
_symmetry.space_group_name_H-M   'P 1'
#
loop_
_entity.id
_entity.type
_entity.pdbx_description
1 polymer ?
#
loop_
_entity_poly.entity_id
_entity_poly.type
_entity_poly.pdbx_seq_one_letter_code
_entity_poly.pdbx_strand_id
1 'polypeptide(L)'
;MGGTASRIPRPDIAGDRGHNRSGTDRGDYRKGNGSDDSRFSAGWGKKREGRSGWNWTEAKHLAFGPLALKPDEFWRLTPAELDEMARGYRERVEYDMHRLAWHAANVMNVHLKKKVTVKKLLGQDRNMSREEKERHFNRLIRSRKG
;
A
#
# COMPACT_ATOMS: atom_id res chain seq x y z
N MET A 1 -18.57 52.45 -35.63
CA MET A 1 -17.85 51.96 -34.44
C MET A 1 -18.88 51.70 -33.37
N GLY A 2 -19.26 50.43 -33.22
CA GLY A 2 -20.39 50.00 -32.40
C GLY A 2 -19.96 49.67 -30.97
N GLY A 3 -20.76 50.14 -30.01
CA GLY A 3 -20.78 49.65 -28.64
C GLY A 3 -22.17 49.11 -28.34
N THR A 4 -22.26 47.84 -27.97
CA THR A 4 -23.41 47.25 -27.29
C THR A 4 -22.92 46.10 -26.43
N ALA A 5 -23.09 46.24 -25.12
CA ALA A 5 -22.85 45.20 -24.13
C ALA A 5 -23.91 44.10 -24.25
N SER A 6 -23.50 42.90 -24.64
CA SER A 6 -24.37 41.72 -24.66
C SER A 6 -24.28 40.97 -23.32
N ARG A 7 -25.37 41.08 -22.58
CA ARG A 7 -25.72 40.40 -21.32
C ARG A 7 -25.93 38.90 -21.60
N ILE A 8 -25.09 38.03 -21.04
CA ILE A 8 -25.26 36.57 -21.12
C ILE A 8 -26.32 36.14 -20.08
N PRO A 9 -27.35 35.35 -20.46
CA PRO A 9 -28.38 34.87 -19.54
C PRO A 9 -27.91 33.70 -18.67
N ARG A 10 -28.37 33.67 -17.42
CA ARG A 10 -28.23 32.55 -16.47
C ARG A 10 -29.28 31.47 -16.80
N PRO A 11 -28.98 30.17 -16.67
CA PRO A 11 -29.99 29.12 -16.79
C PRO A 11 -30.88 29.05 -15.54
N ASP A 12 -32.18 29.04 -15.78
CA ASP A 12 -33.27 28.89 -14.83
C ASP A 12 -33.26 27.49 -14.18
N ILE A 13 -33.36 27.44 -12.85
CA ILE A 13 -33.63 26.21 -12.10
C ILE A 13 -35.10 26.29 -11.64
N ALA A 14 -35.98 25.66 -12.43
CA ALA A 14 -37.28 25.15 -12.00
C ALA A 14 -37.15 23.62 -12.02
N GLY A 15 -37.35 22.84 -10.96
CA GLY A 15 -38.46 22.85 -10.01
C GLY A 15 -39.45 21.78 -10.43
N ASP A 16 -39.45 20.59 -9.80
CA ASP A 16 -40.70 19.91 -9.39
C ASP A 16 -40.48 18.70 -8.45
N ARG A 17 -41.49 18.49 -7.61
CA ARG A 17 -41.67 17.49 -6.55
C ARG A 17 -42.09 16.12 -7.11
N GLY A 18 -41.79 15.05 -6.36
CA GLY A 18 -42.40 13.74 -6.55
C GLY A 18 -42.25 12.82 -5.33
N HIS A 19 -43.38 12.49 -4.72
CA HIS A 19 -43.54 11.68 -3.50
C HIS A 19 -43.46 10.14 -3.73
N ASN A 20 -43.14 9.44 -2.63
CA ASN A 20 -43.59 8.09 -2.22
C ASN A 20 -43.15 6.85 -3.04
N ARG A 21 -42.54 5.86 -2.36
CA ARG A 21 -43.24 4.68 -1.80
C ARG A 21 -42.27 3.71 -1.11
N SER A 22 -42.80 3.15 -0.03
CA SER A 22 -42.39 1.97 0.72
C SER A 22 -42.14 0.72 -0.12
N GLY A 23 -41.21 -0.11 0.33
CA GLY A 23 -41.02 -1.51 -0.09
C GLY A 23 -39.65 -1.99 0.36
N THR A 24 -39.53 -2.48 1.60
CA THR A 24 -39.34 -3.90 1.88
C THR A 24 -38.39 -4.59 0.89
N ASP A 25 -37.13 -4.70 1.28
CA ASP A 25 -36.40 -5.92 0.96
C ASP A 25 -35.48 -6.33 2.10
N ARG A 26 -35.79 -7.50 2.64
CA ARG A 26 -34.95 -8.25 3.58
C ARG A 26 -33.74 -8.72 2.80
N GLY A 27 -32.64 -7.99 2.90
CA GLY A 27 -31.33 -8.43 2.44
C GLY A 27 -30.56 -9.01 3.61
N ASP A 28 -30.59 -10.34 3.71
CA ASP A 28 -29.87 -11.18 4.65
C ASP A 28 -28.49 -10.65 5.06
N TYR A 29 -28.28 -10.44 6.36
CA TYR A 29 -26.95 -10.42 6.97
C TYR A 29 -26.36 -11.83 6.84
N ARG A 30 -25.84 -12.14 5.66
CA ARG A 30 -25.02 -13.33 5.44
C ARG A 30 -23.75 -13.13 6.27
N LYS A 31 -23.71 -13.82 7.42
CA LYS A 31 -22.48 -14.19 8.14
C LYS A 31 -21.54 -14.86 7.14
N GLY A 32 -20.73 -14.05 6.46
CA GLY A 32 -19.58 -14.51 5.74
C GLY A 32 -18.52 -14.86 6.77
N ASN A 33 -18.24 -16.14 6.91
CA ASN A 33 -17.09 -16.66 7.62
C ASN A 33 -15.85 -15.85 7.21
N GLY A 34 -15.31 -15.07 8.15
CA GLY A 34 -13.99 -14.47 8.04
C GLY A 34 -12.94 -15.57 8.05
N SER A 35 -12.75 -16.19 6.90
CA SER A 35 -11.63 -17.08 6.60
C SER A 35 -10.41 -16.24 6.29
N ASP A 36 -9.37 -16.45 7.11
CA ASP A 36 -7.97 -16.37 6.72
C ASP A 36 -7.35 -14.99 6.45
N ASP A 37 -7.27 -14.17 7.51
CA ASP A 37 -6.21 -13.15 7.70
C ASP A 37 -4.85 -13.79 8.07
N SER A 38 -4.46 -14.84 7.34
CA SER A 38 -3.23 -15.62 7.57
C SER A 38 -2.22 -15.41 6.43
N ARG A 39 -1.90 -14.15 6.09
CA ARG A 39 -0.93 -13.85 5.01
C ARG A 39 0.16 -12.81 5.33
N PHE A 40 0.49 -12.64 6.61
CA PHE A 40 1.79 -12.13 7.03
C PHE A 40 2.38 -13.01 8.14
N SER A 41 2.81 -14.23 7.81
CA SER A 41 3.67 -15.01 8.71
C SER A 41 4.73 -15.79 7.93
N ALA A 42 5.71 -15.07 7.40
CA ALA A 42 6.99 -15.65 7.03
C ALA A 42 7.84 -15.78 8.32
N GLY A 43 7.91 -17.00 8.86
CA GLY A 43 9.09 -17.51 9.57
C GLY A 43 9.68 -16.67 10.71
N TRP A 44 8.93 -16.48 11.79
CA TRP A 44 9.51 -16.42 13.14
C TRP A 44 8.84 -17.51 13.96
N GLY A 45 9.59 -18.53 14.35
CA GLY A 45 9.08 -19.59 15.20
C GLY A 45 8.49 -19.01 16.48
N LYS A 46 7.18 -19.12 16.65
CA LYS A 46 6.50 -18.79 17.91
C LYS A 46 6.94 -19.79 18.98
N LYS A 47 8.02 -19.47 19.70
CA LYS A 47 8.09 -19.84 21.11
C LYS A 47 7.14 -18.91 21.85
N ARG A 48 6.00 -19.48 22.27
CA ARG A 48 5.13 -18.86 23.27
C ARG A 48 5.86 -18.88 24.61
N GLU A 49 6.71 -17.89 24.84
CA GLU A 49 7.09 -17.52 26.20
C GLU A 49 6.26 -16.30 26.57
N GLY A 50 5.36 -16.51 27.52
CA GLY A 50 4.52 -15.46 28.07
C GLY A 50 5.39 -14.36 28.68
N ARG A 51 5.47 -13.24 27.98
CA ARG A 51 5.60 -11.90 28.55
C ARG A 51 5.11 -10.92 27.50
N SER A 52 3.95 -10.31 27.76
CA SER A 52 3.45 -9.10 27.11
C SER A 52 4.42 -7.95 27.45
N GLY A 53 5.63 -8.02 26.92
CA GLY A 53 6.74 -7.15 27.26
C GLY A 53 7.29 -6.52 25.98
N TRP A 54 7.58 -5.24 26.06
CA TRP A 54 8.25 -4.47 25.03
C TRP A 54 9.60 -5.10 24.62
N ASN A 55 9.83 -5.28 23.32
CA ASN A 55 11.09 -5.84 22.80
C ASN A 55 12.16 -4.75 22.67
N TRP A 56 12.94 -4.56 23.74
CA TRP A 56 14.00 -3.56 23.81
C TRP A 56 15.11 -3.73 22.77
N THR A 57 15.37 -4.95 22.31
CA THR A 57 16.42 -5.21 21.30
C THR A 57 16.01 -4.66 19.94
N GLU A 58 14.77 -4.92 19.53
CA GLU A 58 14.21 -4.38 18.27
C GLU A 58 14.08 -2.86 18.33
N ALA A 59 13.62 -2.32 19.46
CA ALA A 59 13.53 -0.87 19.65
C ALA A 59 14.87 -0.17 19.51
N LYS A 60 15.95 -0.70 20.11
CA LYS A 60 17.31 -0.14 19.99
C LYS A 60 17.85 -0.26 18.58
N HIS A 61 17.61 -1.38 17.90
CA HIS A 61 18.03 -1.56 16.51
C HIS A 61 17.36 -0.54 15.58
N LEU A 62 16.05 -0.32 15.75
CA LEU A 62 15.29 0.67 15.00
C LEU A 62 15.76 2.11 15.28
N ALA A 63 15.99 2.42 16.55
CA ALA A 63 16.41 3.75 17.00
C ALA A 63 17.81 4.12 16.50
N PHE A 64 18.80 3.26 16.73
CA PHE A 64 20.20 3.58 16.42
C PHE A 64 20.60 3.27 14.97
N GLY A 65 19.85 2.43 14.27
CA GLY A 65 20.05 2.15 12.86
C GLY A 65 19.22 3.09 11.98
N PRO A 66 18.00 2.68 11.55
CA PRO A 66 17.16 3.45 10.64
C PRO A 66 16.86 4.89 11.05
N LEU A 67 16.58 5.12 12.34
CA LEU A 67 16.23 6.46 12.84
C LEU A 67 17.45 7.30 13.22
N ALA A 68 18.64 6.69 13.29
CA ALA A 68 19.92 7.32 13.65
C ALA A 68 19.84 8.25 14.89
N LEU A 69 19.02 7.87 15.88
CA LEU A 69 18.85 8.64 17.11
C LEU A 69 20.13 8.59 17.96
N LYS A 70 20.42 9.69 18.67
CA LYS A 70 21.44 9.66 19.71
C LYS A 70 20.94 8.86 20.92
N PRO A 71 21.85 8.27 21.73
CA PRO A 71 21.45 7.58 22.96
C PRO A 71 20.56 8.43 23.87
N ASP A 72 20.89 9.70 24.06
CA ASP A 72 20.11 10.62 24.90
C ASP A 72 18.72 10.91 24.34
N GLU A 73 18.57 10.96 23.01
CA GLU A 73 17.28 11.17 22.35
C GLU A 73 16.39 9.92 22.50
N PHE A 74 16.98 8.74 22.31
CA PHE A 74 16.27 7.47 22.49
C PHE A 74 15.74 7.27 23.92
N TRP A 75 16.53 7.58 24.94
CA TRP A 75 16.11 7.40 26.33
C TRP A 75 15.05 8.40 26.80
N ARG A 76 14.87 9.52 26.08
CA ARG A 76 13.82 10.50 26.35
C ARG A 76 12.51 10.21 25.62
N LEU A 77 12.57 9.42 24.55
CA LEU A 77 11.42 9.07 23.74
C LEU A 77 10.48 8.09 24.44
N THR A 78 9.18 8.32 24.27
CA THR A 78 8.16 7.36 24.65
C THR A 78 8.05 6.24 23.60
N PRO A 79 7.57 5.04 23.98
CA PRO A 79 7.31 3.96 23.02
C PRO A 79 6.38 4.36 21.87
N ALA A 80 5.39 5.22 22.13
CA ALA A 80 4.46 5.70 21.10
C ALA A 80 5.15 6.60 20.07
N GLU A 81 5.97 7.55 20.52
CA GLU A 81 6.74 8.42 19.63
C GLU A 81 7.72 7.60 18.77
N LEU A 82 8.36 6.58 19.36
CA LEU A 82 9.24 5.69 18.59
C LEU A 82 8.48 4.97 17.47
N ASP A 83 7.26 4.50 17.72
CA ASP A 83 6.44 3.85 16.70
C ASP A 83 5.98 4.83 15.60
N GLU A 84 5.62 6.06 15.97
CA GLU A 84 5.29 7.11 15.00
C GLU A 84 6.48 7.46 14.10
N MET A 85 7.67 7.58 14.69
CA MET A 85 8.91 7.80 13.93
C MET A 85 9.21 6.62 13.00
N ALA A 86 9.02 5.39 13.48
CA ALA A 86 9.20 4.18 12.68
C ALA A 86 8.23 4.14 11.49
N ARG A 87 6.96 4.50 11.71
CA ARG A 87 5.96 4.64 10.64
C ARG A 87 6.40 5.67 9.61
N GLY A 88 6.76 6.88 10.05
CA GLY A 88 7.24 7.92 9.14
C GLY A 88 8.50 7.52 8.37
N TYR A 89 9.42 6.76 8.98
CA TYR A 89 10.57 6.21 8.28
C TYR A 89 10.17 5.22 7.19
N ARG A 90 9.25 4.29 7.48
CA ARG A 90 8.75 3.33 6.47
C ARG A 90 8.11 4.06 5.28
N GLU A 91 7.31 5.08 5.54
CA GLU A 91 6.68 5.89 4.48
C GLU A 91 7.71 6.61 3.59
N ARG A 92 8.77 7.18 4.18
CA ARG A 92 9.86 7.80 3.41
C ARG A 92 10.57 6.79 2.52
N VAL A 93 10.93 5.63 3.07
CA VAL A 93 11.58 4.56 2.31
C VAL A 93 10.70 4.06 1.17
N GLU A 94 9.40 3.86 1.43
CA GLU A 94 8.45 3.43 0.39
C GLU A 94 8.34 4.47 -0.73
N TYR A 95 8.24 5.76 -0.38
CA TYR A 95 8.22 6.84 -1.35
C TYR A 95 9.49 6.88 -2.20
N ASP A 96 10.66 6.75 -1.58
CA ASP A 96 11.95 6.74 -2.27
C ASP A 96 12.06 5.54 -3.22
N MET A 97 11.64 4.35 -2.77
CA MET A 97 11.59 3.15 -3.61
C MET A 97 10.63 3.33 -4.78
N HIS A 98 9.48 3.97 -4.56
CA HIS A 98 8.54 4.27 -5.64
C HIS A 98 9.14 5.23 -6.67
N ARG A 99 9.82 6.28 -6.22
CA ARG A 99 10.50 7.25 -7.09
C ARG A 99 11.60 6.58 -7.91
N LEU A 100 12.43 5.73 -7.27
CA LEU A 100 13.47 4.95 -7.95
C LEU A 100 12.88 4.00 -8.99
N ALA A 101 11.82 3.27 -8.64
CA ALA A 101 11.13 2.38 -9.56
C ALA A 101 10.51 3.13 -10.74
N TRP A 102 9.97 4.34 -10.53
CA TRP A 102 9.50 5.21 -11.60
C TRP A 102 10.62 5.62 -12.55
N HIS A 103 11.76 6.09 -12.03
CA HIS A 103 12.91 6.43 -12.86
C HIS A 103 13.45 5.21 -13.62
N ALA A 104 13.60 4.06 -12.95
CA ALA A 104 14.05 2.83 -13.58
C ALA A 104 13.12 2.37 -14.70
N ALA A 105 11.80 2.44 -14.48
CA ALA A 105 10.81 2.11 -15.52
C ALA A 105 10.99 3.01 -16.75
N ASN A 106 11.16 4.32 -16.55
CA ASN A 106 11.33 5.26 -17.65
C ASN A 106 12.62 4.99 -18.45
N VAL A 107 13.75 4.75 -17.78
CA VAL A 107 15.03 4.45 -18.44
C VAL A 107 14.95 3.11 -19.19
N MET A 108 14.40 2.07 -18.56
CA MET A 108 14.31 0.74 -19.18
C MET A 108 13.36 0.71 -20.37
N ASN A 109 12.23 1.43 -20.29
CA ASN A 109 11.19 1.39 -21.32
C ASN A 109 11.63 1.96 -22.67
N VAL A 110 12.70 2.75 -22.72
CA VAL A 110 13.30 3.22 -23.98
C VAL A 110 13.95 2.07 -24.75
N HIS A 111 14.49 1.08 -24.04
CA HIS A 111 15.24 -0.03 -24.64
C HIS A 111 14.43 -1.32 -24.76
N LEU A 112 13.23 -1.38 -24.17
CA LEU A 112 12.41 -2.59 -24.11
C LEU A 112 11.19 -2.50 -25.03
N LYS A 113 10.98 -3.56 -25.84
CA LYS A 113 9.74 -3.73 -26.62
C LYS A 113 8.50 -3.90 -25.73
N LYS A 114 8.68 -4.49 -24.54
CA LYS A 114 7.61 -4.71 -23.55
C LYS A 114 7.78 -3.72 -22.40
N LYS A 115 6.80 -2.83 -22.23
CA LYS A 115 6.79 -1.84 -21.15
C LYS A 115 6.78 -2.50 -19.78
N VAL A 116 7.62 -1.99 -18.90
CA VAL A 116 7.70 -2.31 -17.47
C VAL A 116 6.98 -1.22 -16.69
N THR A 117 6.13 -1.63 -15.75
CA THR A 117 5.37 -0.75 -14.86
C THR A 117 6.05 -0.66 -13.49
N VAL A 118 5.83 0.46 -12.80
CA VAL A 118 6.35 0.68 -11.44
C VAL A 118 5.87 -0.41 -10.47
N LYS A 119 4.58 -0.77 -10.53
CA LYS A 119 4.01 -1.85 -9.71
C LYS A 119 4.70 -3.20 -9.90
N LYS A 120 5.14 -3.49 -11.13
CA LYS A 120 5.88 -4.71 -11.45
C LYS A 120 7.30 -4.69 -10.89
N LEU A 121 7.95 -3.53 -10.89
CA LEU A 121 9.27 -3.34 -10.29
C LEU A 121 9.23 -3.44 -8.77
N LEU A 122 8.17 -2.90 -8.15
CA LEU A 122 7.93 -3.00 -6.71
C LEU A 122 7.35 -4.36 -6.28
N GLY A 123 7.10 -5.28 -7.21
CA GLY A 123 6.55 -6.61 -6.92
C GLY A 123 5.08 -6.63 -6.45
N GLN A 124 4.37 -5.51 -6.56
CA GLN A 124 2.98 -5.33 -6.11
C GLN A 124 1.96 -6.03 -7.02
N ASP A 125 2.32 -6.35 -8.27
CA ASP A 125 1.41 -6.98 -9.24
C ASP A 125 1.21 -8.50 -9.01
N ARG A 126 1.86 -9.12 -8.01
CA ARG A 126 1.87 -10.58 -7.85
C ARG A 126 1.49 -11.04 -6.44
N ASN A 127 0.18 -11.13 -6.20
CA ASN A 127 -0.42 -12.00 -5.18
C ASN A 127 -0.32 -13.48 -5.58
N MET A 128 0.89 -13.96 -5.91
CA MET A 128 1.13 -15.39 -6.11
C MET A 128 1.83 -15.94 -4.87
N SER A 129 1.35 -17.08 -4.40
CA SER A 129 2.02 -17.89 -3.38
C SER A 129 3.47 -18.17 -3.79
N ARG A 130 4.36 -18.35 -2.81
CA ARG A 130 5.78 -18.67 -3.05
C ARG A 130 5.93 -19.91 -3.95
N GLU A 131 5.08 -20.91 -3.73
CA GLU A 131 5.04 -22.12 -4.55
C GLU A 131 4.61 -21.85 -6.00
N GLU A 132 3.66 -20.94 -6.20
CA GLU A 132 3.18 -20.56 -7.53
C GLU A 132 4.25 -19.77 -8.29
N LYS A 133 5.00 -18.91 -7.60
CA LYS A 133 6.15 -18.18 -8.17
C LYS A 133 7.23 -19.16 -8.65
N GLU A 134 7.52 -20.20 -7.87
CA GLU A 134 8.52 -21.21 -8.19
C GLU A 134 8.10 -22.12 -9.35
N ARG A 135 6.84 -22.57 -9.37
CA ARG A 135 6.27 -23.31 -10.51
C ARG A 135 6.27 -22.47 -11.79
N HIS A 136 5.93 -21.19 -11.69
CA HIS A 136 5.96 -20.26 -12.82
C HIS A 136 7.40 -20.01 -13.32
N PHE A 137 8.36 -19.88 -12.41
CA PHE A 137 9.77 -19.72 -12.77
C PHE A 137 10.33 -20.97 -13.47
N ASN A 138 10.03 -22.16 -12.93
CA ASN A 138 10.40 -23.44 -13.54
C ASN A 138 9.77 -23.63 -14.93
N ARG A 139 8.53 -23.15 -15.12
CA ARG A 139 7.88 -23.13 -16.44
C ARG A 139 8.62 -22.24 -17.44
N LEU A 140 9.03 -21.03 -17.03
CA LEU A 140 9.78 -20.10 -17.88
C LEU A 140 11.18 -20.61 -18.25
N ILE A 141 11.87 -21.29 -17.34
CA ILE A 141 13.19 -21.88 -17.65
C ILE A 141 13.05 -23.02 -18.67
N ARG A 142 12.02 -23.86 -18.54
CA ARG A 142 11.78 -24.96 -19.48
C ARG A 142 11.40 -24.46 -20.87
N SER A 143 10.60 -23.39 -20.99
CA SER A 143 10.19 -22.86 -22.29
C SER A 143 11.30 -22.12 -23.06
N ARG A 144 12.45 -21.88 -22.43
CA ARG A 144 13.59 -21.15 -23.03
C ARG A 144 14.73 -22.08 -23.46
N LYS A 145 14.62 -23.38 -23.16
CA LYS A 145 15.60 -24.44 -23.44
C LYS A 145 15.21 -25.38 -24.59
N GLY A 146 14.10 -25.10 -25.27
CA GLY A 146 13.71 -25.72 -26.54
C GLY A 146 13.59 -24.65 -27.60
#